data_AF-A0A8T0PU80-F1
#
_entry.id   AF-A0A8T0PU80-F1
#
_cell.length_a   1.000
_cell.length_b   1.000
_cell.length_c   1.000
_cell.angle_alpha   90.00
_cell.angle_beta   90.00
_cell.angle_gamma   90.00
#
_symmetry.space_group_name_H-M   'P 1'
#
loop_
_entity.id
_entity.type
_entity.pdbx_description
1 polymer ?
#
loop_
_entity_poly.entity_id
_entity_poly.type
_entity_poly.pdbx_seq_one_letter_code
_entity_poly.pdbx_strand_id
1 'polypeptide(L)'
;MCRNIAQYVHENARSINEIRGHMGLPLDTHHELPDFDDPFAEWDAADEAAVAAAHAPLPRARRQARSPHRRVSTSSRRSPPSGQEIFDEEEETEEDVPLDYREHPDSSEDEDTSEDVAQDEDDE
;
A
#
# COMPACT_ATOMS: atom_id res chain seq x y z
N MET A 1 18.62 20.61 -2.69
CA MET A 1 18.88 19.70 -3.83
C MET A 1 17.62 19.33 -4.62
N CYS A 2 16.41 19.53 -4.08
CA CYS A 2 15.14 19.16 -4.75
C CYS A 2 14.79 19.93 -6.04
N ARG A 3 15.37 21.12 -6.27
CA ARG A 3 15.13 21.90 -7.51
C ARG A 3 15.65 21.21 -8.76
N ASN A 4 16.70 20.40 -8.65
CA ASN A 4 17.35 19.76 -9.79
C ASN A 4 16.61 18.48 -10.21
N ILE A 5 16.07 17.72 -9.25
CA ILE A 5 15.33 16.48 -9.53
C ILE A 5 14.03 16.78 -10.30
N ALA A 6 13.27 17.78 -9.87
CA ALA A 6 12.04 18.18 -10.58
C ALA A 6 12.32 18.66 -12.01
N GLN A 7 13.42 19.39 -12.21
CA GLN A 7 13.87 19.80 -13.54
C GLN A 7 14.28 18.61 -14.40
N TYR A 8 15.03 17.66 -13.84
CA TYR A 8 15.46 16.46 -14.54
C TYR A 8 14.28 15.58 -14.96
N VAL A 9 13.29 15.38 -14.08
CA VAL A 9 12.05 14.65 -14.42
C VAL A 9 11.29 15.34 -15.55
N HIS A 10 11.18 16.68 -15.51
CA HIS A 10 10.50 17.44 -16.55
C HIS A 10 11.21 17.36 -17.92
N GLU A 11 12.54 17.50 -17.94
CA GLU A 11 13.36 17.34 -19.14
C GLU A 11 13.30 15.89 -19.69
N ASN A 12 13.30 14.90 -18.79
CA ASN A 12 13.17 13.49 -19.15
C ASN A 12 11.79 13.19 -19.78
N ALA A 13 10.70 13.68 -19.18
CA ALA A 13 9.35 13.54 -19.74
C ALA A 13 9.23 14.15 -21.14
N ARG A 14 9.84 15.32 -21.36
CA ARG A 14 9.88 15.96 -22.68
C ARG A 14 10.62 15.11 -23.72
N SER A 15 11.79 14.59 -23.34
CA SER A 15 12.63 13.73 -24.21
C SER A 15 11.90 12.44 -24.58
N ILE A 16 11.25 11.78 -23.62
CA ILE A 16 10.45 10.58 -23.87
C ILE A 16 9.31 10.89 -24.86
N ASN A 17 8.65 12.03 -24.71
CA ASN A 17 7.56 12.44 -25.60
C ASN A 17 8.04 12.68 -27.04
N GLU A 18 9.23 13.27 -27.21
CA GLU A 18 9.85 13.46 -28.51
C GLU A 18 10.15 12.13 -29.21
N ILE A 19 10.79 11.19 -28.52
CA ILE A 19 11.10 9.85 -29.06
C ILE A 19 9.81 9.11 -29.44
N ARG A 20 8.79 9.13 -28.57
CA ARG A 20 7.50 8.50 -28.89
C ARG A 20 6.82 9.11 -30.11
N GLY A 21 6.90 10.43 -30.28
CA GLY A 21 6.39 11.12 -31.47
C GLY A 21 7.06 10.62 -32.75
N HIS A 22 8.38 10.41 -32.74
CA HIS A 22 9.12 9.85 -33.87
C HIS A 22 8.73 8.41 -34.20
N MET A 23 8.30 7.63 -33.20
CA MET A 23 7.82 6.26 -33.39
C MET A 23 6.31 6.18 -33.72
N GLY A 24 5.61 7.32 -33.80
CA GLY A 24 4.15 7.35 -33.97
C GLY A 24 3.38 6.81 -32.77
N LEU A 25 4.02 6.71 -31.60
CA LEU A 25 3.38 6.28 -30.37
C LEU A 25 2.60 7.43 -29.75
N PRO A 26 1.50 7.16 -29.02
CA PRO A 26 0.74 8.17 -28.31
C PRO A 26 1.64 9.00 -27.40
N LEU A 27 1.41 10.31 -27.32
CA LEU A 27 2.11 11.15 -26.37
C LEU A 27 1.57 10.87 -24.96
N ASP A 28 2.48 10.71 -24.00
CA ASP A 28 2.21 10.71 -22.57
C ASP A 28 2.06 12.17 -22.18
N THR A 29 0.85 12.64 -22.44
CA THR A 29 0.27 13.72 -21.69
C THR A 29 0.05 13.15 -20.31
N HIS A 30 1.05 13.21 -19.43
CA HIS A 30 0.92 12.80 -18.02
C HIS A 30 -0.38 13.40 -17.47
N HIS A 31 -1.43 12.59 -17.48
CA HIS A 31 -2.71 13.00 -16.96
C HIS A 31 -2.53 12.84 -15.47
N GLU A 32 -2.68 13.94 -14.72
CA GLU A 32 -2.98 13.85 -13.30
C GLU A 32 -4.05 12.78 -13.17
N LEU A 33 -3.74 11.74 -12.37
CA LEU A 33 -4.66 10.65 -12.14
C LEU A 33 -6.03 11.27 -11.82
N PRO A 34 -7.14 10.73 -12.37
CA PRO A 34 -8.45 11.26 -12.06
C PRO A 34 -8.59 11.36 -10.54
N ASP A 35 -9.18 12.45 -10.06
CA ASP A 35 -9.41 12.64 -8.62
C ASP A 35 -10.15 11.40 -8.10
N PHE A 36 -9.46 10.60 -7.31
CA PHE A 36 -10.06 9.48 -6.62
C PHE A 36 -10.78 10.03 -5.40
N ASP A 37 -12.03 9.59 -5.20
CA ASP A 37 -12.69 9.80 -3.93
C ASP A 37 -11.83 9.21 -2.81
N ASP A 38 -11.83 9.85 -1.64
CA ASP A 38 -11.06 9.40 -0.48
C ASP A 38 -11.43 7.95 -0.15
N PRO A 39 -10.49 7.00 -0.26
CA PRO A 39 -10.78 5.58 -0.07
C PRO A 39 -11.26 5.25 1.36
N PHE A 40 -11.04 6.14 2.33
CA PHE A 40 -11.44 5.95 3.72
C PHE A 40 -12.70 6.71 4.12
N ALA A 41 -13.31 7.48 3.22
CA ALA A 41 -14.50 8.30 3.55
C ALA A 41 -15.65 7.50 4.18
N GLU A 42 -15.86 6.24 3.75
CA GLU A 42 -16.86 5.35 4.34
C GLU A 42 -16.51 4.95 5.79
N TRP A 43 -15.23 4.68 6.06
CA TRP A 43 -14.76 4.31 7.39
C TRP A 43 -14.76 5.49 8.34
N ASP A 44 -14.34 6.67 7.88
CA ASP A 44 -14.43 7.90 8.66
C ASP A 44 -15.87 8.22 9.05
N ALA A 45 -16.81 8.05 8.11
CA ALA A 45 -18.24 8.22 8.39
C ALA A 45 -18.76 7.17 9.39
N ALA A 46 -18.28 5.93 9.32
CA ALA A 46 -18.66 4.88 10.26
C ALA A 46 -18.11 5.17 11.67
N ASP A 47 -16.87 5.63 11.79
CA ASP A 47 -16.25 6.04 13.05
C ASP A 47 -16.98 7.25 13.66
N GLU A 48 -17.30 8.26 12.85
CA GLU A 48 -18.09 9.41 13.30
C GLU A 48 -19.48 8.97 13.79
N ALA A 49 -20.14 8.08 13.06
CA ALA A 49 -21.43 7.52 13.46
C ALA A 49 -21.34 6.71 14.76
N ALA A 50 -20.26 5.94 14.96
CA ALA A 50 -20.02 5.18 16.18
C ALA A 50 -19.84 6.11 17.38
N VAL A 51 -19.06 7.18 17.22
CA VAL A 51 -18.88 8.23 18.24
C VAL A 51 -20.22 8.90 18.56
N ALA A 52 -20.98 9.28 17.53
CA ALA A 52 -22.31 9.90 17.72
C ALA A 52 -23.28 8.97 18.46
N ALA A 53 -23.28 7.67 18.16
CA ALA A 53 -24.11 6.68 18.84
C ALA A 53 -23.70 6.47 20.31
N ALA A 54 -22.40 6.47 20.61
CA ALA A 54 -21.90 6.38 21.97
C ALA A 54 -22.31 7.59 22.83
N HIS A 55 -22.43 8.76 22.21
CA HIS A 55 -22.87 9.99 22.88
C HIS A 55 -24.39 10.22 22.82
N ALA A 56 -25.14 9.34 22.15
CA ALA A 56 -26.59 9.47 22.06
C ALA A 56 -27.23 9.24 23.44
N PRO A 57 -28.17 10.11 23.87
CA PRO A 57 -28.85 9.93 25.14
C PRO A 57 -29.65 8.63 25.16
N LEU A 58 -29.40 7.81 26.19
CA LEU A 58 -30.07 6.53 26.38
C LEU A 58 -31.60 6.70 26.41
N PRO A 59 -32.36 5.79 25.77
CA PRO A 59 -33.80 5.84 25.82
C PRO A 59 -34.27 5.78 27.27
N ARG A 60 -35.00 6.80 27.71
CA ARG A 60 -35.60 6.83 29.04
C ARG A 60 -36.48 5.61 29.21
N ALA A 61 -36.15 4.77 30.20
CA ALA A 61 -36.97 3.63 30.58
C ALA A 61 -38.41 4.11 30.82
N ARG A 62 -39.33 3.73 29.91
CA ARG A 62 -40.75 3.89 30.12
C ARG A 62 -41.10 3.12 31.39
N ARG A 63 -41.40 3.85 32.46
CA ARG A 63 -41.87 3.29 33.74
C ARG A 63 -43.13 2.48 33.46
N GLN A 64 -42.98 1.16 33.28
CA GLN A 64 -44.11 0.26 33.23
C GLN A 64 -44.76 0.25 34.62
N ALA A 65 -46.08 0.47 34.64
CA ALA A 65 -46.86 0.40 35.86
C ALA A 65 -46.68 -0.99 36.50
N ARG A 66 -46.32 -1.00 37.78
CA ARG A 66 -46.12 -2.20 38.60
C ARG A 66 -47.38 -3.08 38.54
N SER A 67 -47.24 -4.32 38.09
CA SER A 67 -48.12 -5.41 38.53
C SER A 67 -47.29 -6.38 39.39
N PRO A 68 -47.75 -6.79 40.59
CA PRO A 68 -46.97 -7.66 41.46
C PRO A 68 -47.42 -9.10 41.26
N HIS A 69 -46.99 -9.77 40.20
CA HIS A 69 -47.17 -11.23 40.07
C HIS A 69 -45.82 -11.95 39.92
N ARG A 70 -45.27 -12.22 41.11
CA ARG A 70 -44.27 -13.22 41.46
C ARG A 70 -44.48 -14.53 40.67
N ARG A 71 -43.54 -14.92 39.80
CA ARG A 71 -43.20 -16.33 39.53
C ARG A 71 -41.71 -16.51 39.23
N VAL A 72 -41.05 -17.18 40.17
CA VAL A 72 -39.91 -18.11 40.06
C VAL A 72 -39.09 -18.04 38.77
N SER A 73 -37.89 -17.46 38.87
CA SER A 73 -36.83 -17.63 37.88
C SER A 73 -36.26 -19.05 37.99
N THR A 74 -36.67 -19.94 37.10
CA THR A 74 -35.88 -21.15 36.82
C THR A 74 -34.60 -20.71 36.12
N SER A 75 -33.49 -20.79 36.84
CA SER A 75 -32.14 -20.65 36.30
C SER A 75 -31.95 -21.64 35.15
N SER A 76 -32.13 -21.16 33.91
CA SER A 76 -31.65 -21.84 32.73
C SER A 76 -30.15 -21.63 32.68
N ARG A 77 -29.38 -22.63 33.12
CA ARG A 77 -27.95 -22.73 32.87
C ARG A 77 -27.74 -22.93 31.36
N ARG A 78 -27.82 -21.84 30.61
CA ARG A 78 -27.35 -21.82 29.23
C ARG A 78 -25.86 -21.54 29.35
N SER A 79 -25.05 -22.59 29.23
CA SER A 79 -23.61 -22.43 29.08
C SER A 79 -23.34 -21.40 27.97
N PRO A 80 -22.36 -20.50 28.15
CA PRO A 80 -21.94 -19.63 27.05
C PRO A 80 -21.54 -20.52 25.86
N PRO A 81 -21.74 -20.07 24.60
CA PRO A 81 -21.27 -20.82 23.45
C PRO A 81 -19.77 -21.09 23.61
N SER A 82 -19.43 -22.36 23.79
CA SER A 82 -18.07 -22.88 23.61
C SER A 82 -17.76 -22.69 22.14
N GLY A 83 -17.02 -21.63 21.84
CA GLY A 83 -16.73 -21.19 20.48
C GLY A 83 -15.93 -19.89 20.44
N GLN A 84 -15.23 -19.58 21.53
CA GLN A 84 -14.05 -18.75 21.45
C GLN A 84 -12.94 -19.74 21.16
N GLU A 85 -12.69 -19.97 19.87
CA GLU A 85 -11.36 -20.34 19.43
C GLU A 85 -10.48 -19.16 19.87
N ILE A 86 -9.93 -19.29 21.08
CA ILE A 86 -8.74 -18.57 21.48
C ILE A 86 -7.76 -18.90 20.38
N PHE A 87 -7.54 -17.93 19.48
CA PHE A 87 -6.41 -17.99 18.57
C PHE A 87 -5.20 -18.29 19.45
N ASP A 88 -4.62 -19.49 19.31
CA ASP A 88 -3.31 -19.76 19.89
C ASP A 88 -2.38 -18.74 19.23
N GLU A 89 -1.94 -17.77 20.02
CA GLU A 89 -1.04 -16.68 19.63
C GLU A 89 0.40 -17.20 19.48
N GLU A 90 0.57 -18.35 18.82
CA GLU A 90 1.85 -19.01 18.58
C GLU A 90 1.88 -19.75 17.23
N GLU A 91 1.56 -19.05 16.15
CA GLU A 91 2.19 -19.33 14.86
C GLU A 91 3.28 -18.29 14.64
N GLU A 92 4.41 -18.45 15.34
CA GLU A 92 5.68 -17.84 14.95
C GLU A 92 6.05 -18.46 13.60
N THR A 93 5.58 -17.84 12.51
CA THR A 93 5.99 -18.22 11.17
C THR A 93 7.50 -17.97 11.10
N GLU A 94 8.30 -19.05 11.12
CA GLU A 94 9.71 -19.00 10.80
C GLU A 94 9.88 -18.10 9.57
N GLU A 95 10.66 -17.01 9.71
CA GLU A 95 11.03 -16.16 8.59
C GLU A 95 11.61 -17.08 7.51
N ASP A 96 10.91 -17.15 6.38
CA ASP A 96 11.39 -17.79 5.16
C ASP A 96 12.65 -17.03 4.72
N VAL A 97 13.82 -17.50 5.17
CA VAL A 97 15.12 -16.90 4.86
C VAL A 97 15.24 -16.89 3.34
N PRO A 98 15.40 -15.71 2.70
CA PRO A 98 15.51 -15.62 1.25
C PRO A 98 16.61 -16.55 0.76
N LEU A 99 16.24 -17.49 -0.11
CA LEU A 99 17.14 -18.47 -0.69
C LEU A 99 18.29 -17.75 -1.41
N ASP A 100 19.48 -17.85 -0.82
CA ASP A 100 20.81 -17.70 -1.45
C ASP A 100 20.86 -16.64 -2.55
N TYR A 101 20.79 -15.36 -2.17
CA TYR A 101 21.14 -14.28 -3.09
C TYR A 101 22.64 -14.35 -3.36
N ARG A 102 23.01 -15.01 -4.46
CA ARG A 102 24.39 -15.07 -4.93
C ARG A 102 24.71 -13.76 -5.62
N GLU A 103 25.34 -12.85 -4.87
CA GLU A 103 25.90 -11.61 -5.39
C GLU A 103 26.80 -11.96 -6.59
N HIS A 104 26.44 -11.45 -7.77
CA HIS A 104 27.28 -11.60 -8.95
C HIS A 104 28.59 -10.85 -8.66
N PRO A 105 29.76 -11.49 -8.82
CA PRO A 105 31.01 -10.76 -8.67
C PRO A 105 30.98 -9.61 -9.68
N ASP A 106 31.09 -8.38 -9.18
CA ASP A 106 31.36 -7.22 -10.01
C ASP A 106 32.58 -7.58 -10.83
N SER A 107 32.37 -7.73 -12.15
CA SER A 107 33.40 -8.22 -13.06
C SER A 107 34.54 -7.22 -13.07
N SER A 108 35.52 -7.43 -12.18
CA SER A 108 36.84 -6.83 -12.23
C SER A 108 37.67 -7.60 -13.26
N GLU A 109 38.41 -6.84 -14.08
CA GLU A 109 39.28 -7.28 -15.19
C GLU A 109 38.56 -7.42 -16.54
N ASP A 110 39.00 -6.77 -17.60
CA ASP A 110 40.40 -6.56 -17.97
C ASP A 110 40.71 -5.13 -18.42
N GLU A 111 41.75 -4.59 -17.80
CA GLU A 111 42.48 -3.40 -18.22
C GLU A 111 43.60 -3.90 -19.13
N ASP A 112 43.50 -3.73 -20.45
CA ASP A 112 44.69 -3.46 -21.26
C ASP A 112 44.38 -2.91 -22.66
N THR A 113 44.65 -1.60 -22.78
CA THR A 113 45.60 -1.00 -23.73
C THR A 113 45.80 -1.71 -25.08
N SER A 114 45.29 -1.11 -26.16
CA SER A 114 46.01 -1.12 -27.44
C SER A 114 46.01 0.29 -28.02
N GLU A 115 46.95 1.10 -27.52
CA GLU A 115 47.54 2.19 -28.28
C GLU A 115 48.47 1.55 -29.32
N ASP A 116 48.11 1.67 -30.60
CA ASP A 116 49.13 1.68 -31.65
C ASP A 116 48.86 2.83 -32.61
N VAL A 117 49.93 3.54 -32.86
CA VAL A 117 50.02 4.87 -33.44
C VAL A 117 50.57 4.75 -34.85
N ALA A 118 49.99 5.53 -35.77
CA ALA A 118 50.55 6.02 -37.04
C ALA A 118 51.09 5.04 -38.11
N GLN A 119 50.64 5.25 -39.35
CA GLN A 119 51.42 5.58 -40.57
C GLN A 119 50.44 5.50 -41.77
N ASP A 120 50.00 6.63 -42.34
CA ASP A 120 50.60 7.26 -43.54
C ASP A 120 51.00 6.23 -44.60
N GLU A 121 50.24 6.11 -45.71
CA GLU A 121 50.75 6.04 -47.08
C GLU A 121 49.64 6.42 -48.08
N ASP A 122 50.00 7.33 -48.99
CA ASP A 122 49.41 7.63 -50.30
C ASP A 122 49.09 6.36 -51.12
N ASP A 123 48.05 6.42 -51.96
CA ASP A 123 48.03 6.09 -53.41
C ASP A 123 46.63 5.67 -53.90
N GLU A 124 45.97 6.54 -54.70
CA GLU A 124 45.71 6.36 -56.16
C GLU A 124 44.68 7.41 -56.68
#